data_AF-A0A2D5BPC5-F1
#
_entry.id   AF-A0A2D5BPC5-F1
#
_cell.length_a   1.000
_cell.length_b   1.000
_cell.length_c   1.000
_cell.angle_alpha   90.00
_cell.angle_beta   90.00
_cell.angle_gamma   90.00
#
_symmetry.space_group_name_H-M   'P 1'
#
loop_
_entity.id
_entity.type
_entity.pdbx_description
1 polymer ?
#
loop_
_entity_poly.entity_id
_entity_poly.type
_entity_poly.pdbx_seq_one_letter_code
_entity_poly.pdbx_strand_id
1 'polypeptide(L)'
;MSKRNSAEDAIKEEVKLELTPMIDVTFLILIFFMCTLKFKTLEGKLVSYLPTDKGLSTAQAAIEFEDAEIIMKIPQADWDKAPMAREVIFLKNGSNTPFGRSRSMIMADGGRTFVGFDLDPPSTLDDVMTFLREVRKNSPESKAKINAYARTPHAYVVHVLNMMIEAEFTDISYSGIPTYLIKRLNLPVDDPQRIK
;
A
#
# COMPACT_ATOMS: atom_id res chain seq x y z
N MET A 1 -19.20 -10.74 -77.98
CA MET A 1 -18.87 -9.38 -77.49
C MET A 1 -19.36 -9.25 -76.06
N SER A 2 -18.43 -8.93 -75.16
CA SER A 2 -18.54 -9.09 -73.71
C SER A 2 -19.54 -8.10 -73.08
N LYS A 3 -20.63 -8.62 -72.49
CA LYS A 3 -21.41 -7.94 -71.43
C LYS A 3 -20.98 -8.53 -70.10
N ARG A 4 -19.93 -7.99 -69.50
CA ARG A 4 -19.61 -8.14 -68.08
C ARG A 4 -19.08 -6.79 -67.64
N ASN A 5 -19.74 -6.21 -66.64
CA ASN A 5 -19.27 -5.21 -65.67
C ASN A 5 -20.50 -4.45 -65.14
N SER A 6 -21.34 -5.11 -64.34
CA SER A 6 -22.45 -4.45 -63.64
C SER A 6 -22.65 -4.99 -62.21
N ALA A 7 -21.63 -5.61 -61.63
CA ALA A 7 -21.68 -6.18 -60.29
C ALA A 7 -20.63 -5.58 -59.33
N GLU A 8 -19.62 -4.86 -59.83
CA GLU A 8 -18.56 -4.28 -58.98
C GLU A 8 -18.88 -2.86 -58.48
N ASP A 9 -19.86 -2.17 -59.06
CA ASP A 9 -20.24 -0.79 -58.67
C ASP A 9 -21.28 -0.71 -57.54
N ALA A 10 -21.78 -1.84 -57.02
CA ALA A 10 -22.81 -1.85 -55.98
C ALA A 10 -22.27 -1.94 -54.54
N ILE A 11 -20.95 -2.00 -54.34
CA ILE A 11 -20.32 -2.17 -53.01
C ILE A 11 -19.41 -0.97 -52.66
N LYS A 12 -19.85 0.23 -53.00
CA LYS A 12 -19.34 1.48 -52.43
C LYS A 12 -20.51 2.28 -51.87
N GLU A 13 -21.26 1.66 -50.97
CA GLU A 13 -22.13 2.42 -50.08
C GLU A 13 -21.21 3.23 -49.18
N GLU A 14 -21.09 4.54 -49.44
CA GLU A 14 -20.33 5.45 -48.60
C GLU A 14 -20.97 5.47 -47.21
N VAL A 15 -20.39 4.72 -46.27
CA VAL A 15 -20.79 4.73 -44.86
C VAL A 15 -20.43 6.10 -44.30
N LYS A 16 -21.38 7.04 -44.38
CA LYS A 16 -21.24 8.38 -43.83
C LYS A 16 -21.36 8.30 -42.32
N LEU A 17 -20.22 8.22 -41.63
CA LEU A 17 -20.17 8.23 -40.18
C LEU A 17 -20.71 9.56 -39.64
N GLU A 18 -21.74 9.49 -38.81
CA GLU A 18 -22.28 10.67 -38.12
C GLU A 18 -21.36 11.02 -36.95
N LEU A 19 -20.47 12.00 -37.16
CA LEU A 19 -19.49 12.42 -36.15
C LEU A 19 -20.12 13.22 -35.00
N THR A 20 -21.20 13.96 -35.28
CA THR A 20 -21.88 14.81 -34.30
C THR A 20 -22.35 14.07 -33.05
N PRO A 21 -23.07 12.92 -33.14
CA PRO A 21 -23.46 12.16 -31.95
C PRO A 21 -22.26 11.54 -31.21
N MET A 22 -21.17 11.18 -31.92
CA MET A 22 -19.98 10.66 -31.25
C MET A 22 -19.24 11.73 -30.45
N ILE A 23 -19.24 12.98 -30.93
CA ILE A 23 -18.67 14.12 -30.21
C ILE A 23 -19.48 14.39 -28.94
N ASP A 24 -20.80 14.37 -29.00
CA ASP A 24 -21.67 14.62 -27.84
C ASP A 24 -21.44 13.59 -26.73
N VAL A 25 -21.48 12.29 -27.08
CA VAL A 25 -21.27 11.20 -26.11
C VAL A 25 -19.86 11.25 -25.50
N THR A 26 -18.83 11.54 -26.29
CA THR A 26 -17.45 11.63 -25.77
C THR A 26 -17.24 12.86 -24.88
N PHE A 27 -17.86 13.99 -25.20
CA PHE A 27 -17.78 15.20 -24.39
C PHE A 27 -18.50 15.03 -23.04
N LEU A 28 -19.67 14.38 -23.04
CA LEU A 28 -20.39 14.04 -21.81
C LEU A 28 -19.60 13.06 -20.92
N ILE A 29 -18.91 12.08 -21.51
CA ILE A 29 -18.04 11.15 -20.77
C ILE A 29 -16.84 11.90 -20.16
N LEU A 30 -16.22 12.83 -20.88
CA LEU A 30 -15.10 13.64 -20.37
C LEU A 30 -15.54 14.56 -19.23
N ILE A 31 -16.70 15.22 -19.33
CA ILE A 31 -17.24 16.05 -18.26
C ILE A 31 -17.61 15.19 -17.05
N PHE A 32 -18.24 14.03 -17.27
CA PHE A 32 -18.54 13.08 -16.21
C PHE A 32 -17.27 12.68 -15.47
N PHE A 33 -16.21 12.29 -16.18
CA PHE A 33 -14.93 11.97 -15.56
C PHE A 33 -14.26 13.19 -14.91
N MET A 34 -14.26 14.38 -15.49
CA MET A 34 -13.72 15.58 -14.82
C MET A 34 -14.45 15.91 -13.51
N CYS A 35 -15.77 15.75 -13.48
CA CYS A 35 -16.59 16.07 -12.30
C CYS A 35 -16.62 14.94 -11.26
N THR A 36 -16.45 13.68 -11.67
CA THR A 36 -16.57 12.51 -10.77
C THR A 36 -15.26 11.83 -10.45
N LEU A 37 -14.19 12.04 -11.23
CA LEU A 37 -12.85 11.59 -10.86
C LEU A 37 -12.38 12.42 -9.68
N LYS A 38 -12.54 11.86 -8.49
CA LYS A 38 -11.72 12.26 -7.35
C LYS A 38 -10.31 11.79 -7.66
N PHE A 39 -9.42 12.73 -7.99
CA PHE A 39 -7.99 12.44 -7.98
C PHE A 39 -7.67 11.87 -6.60
N LYS A 40 -7.38 10.57 -6.52
CA LYS A 40 -6.64 10.02 -5.38
C LYS A 40 -5.27 10.64 -5.52
N THR A 41 -5.08 11.80 -4.90
CA THR A 41 -3.80 12.45 -4.82
C THR A 41 -2.83 11.46 -4.17
N LEU A 42 -1.95 10.88 -4.99
CA LEU A 42 -0.68 10.30 -4.53
C LEU A 42 0.29 11.42 -4.13
N GLU A 43 -0.21 12.48 -3.48
CA GLU A 43 0.55 13.65 -3.03
C GLU A 43 1.36 13.35 -1.76
N GLY A 44 1.24 12.14 -1.20
CA GLY A 44 1.93 11.74 0.03
C GLY A 44 3.41 11.41 -0.10
N LYS A 45 4.06 11.58 -1.26
CA LYS A 45 5.50 11.23 -1.37
C LYS A 45 6.32 12.04 -2.39
N LEU A 46 6.02 13.32 -2.58
CA LEU A 46 7.01 14.25 -3.15
C LEU A 46 7.94 14.67 -2.01
N VAL A 47 9.10 14.02 -1.91
CA VAL A 47 10.19 14.45 -1.02
C VAL A 47 10.67 15.81 -1.53
N SER A 48 10.13 16.89 -1.01
CA SER A 48 10.58 18.23 -1.36
C SER A 48 11.85 18.54 -0.57
N TYR A 49 12.97 18.65 -1.29
CA TYR A 49 14.25 19.14 -0.75
C TYR A 49 14.24 20.67 -0.63
N LEU A 50 13.15 21.23 -0.10
CA LEU A 50 13.05 22.68 0.07
C LEU A 50 13.78 23.12 1.34
N PRO A 51 14.58 24.21 1.30
CA PRO A 51 15.22 24.76 2.49
C PRO A 51 14.17 25.12 3.54
N THR A 52 14.33 24.61 4.76
CA THR A 52 13.36 24.77 5.86
C THR A 52 13.33 26.17 6.49
N ASP A 53 14.08 27.13 5.94
CA ASP A 53 14.34 28.42 6.59
C ASP A 53 13.54 29.61 6.04
N LYS A 54 12.74 29.45 4.97
CA LYS A 54 11.92 30.56 4.43
C LYS A 54 10.51 30.12 4.03
N GLY A 55 9.61 30.26 5.00
CA GLY A 55 8.16 30.49 4.91
C GLY A 55 7.37 29.87 3.75
N LEU A 56 6.66 28.78 4.04
CA LEU A 56 5.39 28.45 3.39
C LEU A 56 4.26 28.95 4.30
N SER A 57 3.36 29.75 3.72
CA SER A 57 2.11 30.18 4.36
C SER A 57 1.36 28.98 4.93
N THR A 58 0.77 29.16 6.13
CA THR A 58 -0.04 28.21 6.90
C THR A 58 -1.38 27.88 6.23
N ALA A 59 -1.39 27.51 4.94
CA ALA A 59 -2.38 26.59 4.45
C ALA A 59 -1.83 25.19 4.76
N GLN A 60 -2.04 24.74 6.00
CA GLN A 60 -1.91 23.34 6.32
C GLN A 60 -2.88 22.60 5.40
N ALA A 61 -2.36 22.03 4.31
CA ALA A 61 -2.95 20.82 3.77
C ALA A 61 -3.09 19.91 4.99
N ALA A 62 -4.33 19.67 5.41
CA ALA A 62 -4.59 18.73 6.48
C ALA A 62 -4.09 17.39 5.96
N ILE A 63 -2.86 17.04 6.34
CA ILE A 63 -2.34 15.70 6.16
C ILE A 63 -3.30 14.87 6.99
N GLU A 64 -4.21 14.14 6.32
CA GLU A 64 -5.01 13.12 6.97
C GLU A 64 -4.01 12.06 7.47
N PHE A 65 -3.59 12.20 8.73
CA PHE A 65 -2.82 11.17 9.40
C PHE A 65 -3.71 9.94 9.51
N GLU A 66 -3.17 8.77 9.19
CA GLU A 66 -3.90 7.53 9.44
C GLU A 66 -4.01 7.33 10.96
N ASP A 67 -5.24 7.29 11.48
CA ASP A 67 -5.50 7.23 12.93
C ASP A 67 -4.90 5.97 13.58
N ALA A 68 -4.80 4.88 12.81
CA ALA A 68 -4.19 3.62 13.23
C ALA A 68 -3.04 3.22 12.30
N GLU A 69 -1.81 3.63 12.61
CA GLU A 69 -0.62 3.15 11.91
C GLU A 69 0.19 2.18 12.77
N ILE A 70 0.35 0.94 12.27
CA ILE A 70 1.19 -0.11 12.85
C ILE A 70 2.48 -0.22 12.06
N ILE A 71 3.60 0.00 12.74
CA ILE A 71 4.94 -0.04 12.17
C ILE A 71 5.65 -1.32 12.60
N MET A 72 6.19 -2.06 11.64
CA MET A 72 7.03 -3.24 11.87
C MET A 72 8.47 -2.96 11.46
N LYS A 73 9.38 -2.96 12.43
CA LYS A 73 10.82 -2.74 12.23
C LYS A 73 11.61 -4.03 12.50
N ILE A 74 12.68 -4.23 11.74
CA ILE A 74 13.66 -5.30 11.98
C ILE A 74 14.94 -4.66 12.51
N PRO A 75 15.46 -5.09 13.67
CA PRO A 75 16.77 -4.67 14.15
C PRO A 75 17.84 -4.90 13.09
N GLN A 76 18.80 -3.99 12.97
CA GLN A 76 19.86 -4.10 11.97
C GLN A 76 20.68 -5.39 12.10
N ALA A 77 20.88 -5.86 13.34
CA ALA A 77 21.55 -7.13 13.64
C ALA A 77 20.86 -8.38 13.02
N ASP A 78 19.59 -8.24 12.61
CA ASP A 78 18.76 -9.33 12.10
C ASP A 78 18.57 -9.30 10.58
N TRP A 79 19.16 -8.32 9.88
CA TRP A 79 18.94 -8.11 8.45
C TRP A 79 19.39 -9.28 7.57
N ASP A 80 20.43 -9.99 8.00
CA ASP A 80 21.03 -11.12 7.30
C ASP A 80 20.50 -12.47 7.79
N LYS A 81 19.70 -12.48 8.86
CA LYS A 81 19.03 -13.70 9.32
C LYS A 81 17.98 -14.14 8.30
N ALA A 82 17.73 -15.44 8.25
CA ALA A 82 16.59 -15.99 7.50
C ALA A 82 15.27 -15.39 8.02
N PRO A 83 14.25 -15.16 7.17
CA PRO A 83 13.00 -14.51 7.58
C PRO A 83 12.35 -15.08 8.85
N MET A 84 12.42 -16.40 9.05
CA MET A 84 11.85 -17.08 10.24
C MET A 84 12.58 -16.77 11.55
N ALA A 85 13.84 -16.38 11.48
CA ALA A 85 14.68 -16.12 12.65
C ALA A 85 14.86 -14.63 12.94
N ARG A 86 14.11 -13.76 12.24
CA ARG A 86 14.20 -12.31 12.42
C ARG A 86 13.33 -11.85 13.57
N GLU A 87 13.91 -11.00 14.42
CA GLU A 87 13.13 -10.20 15.33
C GLU A 87 12.32 -9.14 14.56
N VAL A 88 11.06 -8.97 14.94
CA VAL A 88 10.17 -7.93 14.43
C VAL A 88 9.60 -7.14 15.61
N ILE A 89 9.84 -5.83 15.62
CA ILE A 89 9.35 -4.91 16.65
C ILE A 89 8.07 -4.25 16.14
N PHE A 90 7.03 -4.25 16.96
CA PHE A 90 5.74 -3.62 16.67
C PHE A 90 5.62 -2.29 17.39
N LEU A 91 5.35 -1.23 16.63
CA LEU A 91 5.18 0.13 17.17
C LEU A 91 3.90 0.74 16.62
N LYS A 92 3.33 1.69 17.36
CA LYS A 92 2.37 2.65 16.81
C LYS A 92 3.10 3.89 16.31
N ASN A 93 2.55 4.53 15.29
CA ASN A 93 3.07 5.83 14.86
C ASN A 93 3.02 6.87 15.99
N GLY A 94 4.02 7.76 16.01
CA GLY A 94 4.18 8.78 17.05
C GLY A 94 4.62 8.25 18.43
N SER A 95 4.88 6.95 18.58
CA SER A 95 5.39 6.38 19.83
C SER A 95 6.76 5.71 19.65
N ASN A 96 7.67 6.00 20.58
CA ASN A 96 8.96 5.32 20.68
C ASN A 96 8.89 4.06 21.57
N THR A 97 7.76 3.86 22.27
CA THR A 97 7.55 2.67 23.09
C THR A 97 6.89 1.60 22.23
N PRO A 98 7.56 0.47 21.98
CA PRO A 98 6.96 -0.62 21.22
C PRO A 98 5.82 -1.27 22.03
N PHE A 99 4.85 -1.85 21.33
CA PHE A 99 3.91 -2.81 21.94
C PHE A 99 4.67 -4.03 22.46
N GLY A 100 5.68 -4.43 21.70
CA GLY A 100 6.54 -5.56 21.99
C GLY A 100 7.26 -6.00 20.74
N ARG A 101 7.78 -7.23 20.78
CA ARG A 101 8.52 -7.82 19.66
C ARG A 101 8.14 -9.27 19.46
N SER A 102 8.34 -9.77 18.25
CA SER A 102 8.43 -11.19 17.97
C SER A 102 9.88 -11.55 17.75
N ARG A 103 10.45 -12.50 18.50
CA ARG A 103 11.85 -12.94 18.37
C ARG A 103 12.05 -13.87 17.17
N SER A 104 11.03 -14.64 16.83
CA SER A 104 11.05 -15.56 15.69
C SER A 104 9.64 -16.00 15.29
N MET A 105 9.53 -16.60 14.10
CA MET A 105 8.34 -17.33 13.66
C MET A 105 8.44 -18.79 14.06
N ILE A 106 7.35 -19.33 14.61
CA ILE A 106 7.22 -20.71 15.04
C ILE A 106 6.33 -21.43 14.03
N MET A 107 6.68 -22.65 13.62
CA MET A 107 5.75 -23.51 12.88
C MET A 107 4.69 -23.99 13.86
N ALA A 108 3.42 -23.61 13.65
CA ALA A 108 2.34 -24.20 14.43
C ALA A 108 2.11 -25.64 13.94
N ASP A 109 1.86 -26.55 14.88
CA ASP A 109 1.66 -27.97 14.60
C ASP A 109 0.43 -28.19 13.68
N GLY A 110 0.55 -29.09 12.69
CA GLY A 110 -0.56 -29.51 11.83
C GLY A 110 -0.56 -29.10 10.35
N GLY A 111 0.42 -28.34 9.85
CA GLY A 111 0.57 -28.11 8.40
C GLY A 111 1.17 -26.76 8.01
N ARG A 112 1.52 -26.60 6.72
CA ARG A 112 2.24 -25.45 6.12
C ARG A 112 1.53 -24.09 6.23
N THR A 113 0.39 -24.00 6.91
CA THR A 113 -0.56 -22.89 6.79
C THR A 113 -0.61 -21.96 8.00
N PHE A 114 -0.10 -22.38 9.16
CA PHE A 114 -0.16 -21.57 10.38
C PHE A 114 1.24 -21.25 10.90
N VAL A 115 1.53 -19.96 10.97
CA VAL A 115 2.77 -19.42 11.53
C VAL A 115 2.44 -18.79 12.88
N GLY A 116 3.00 -19.34 13.95
CA GLY A 116 3.01 -18.73 15.27
C GLY A 116 4.15 -17.73 15.40
N PHE A 117 4.12 -16.94 16.46
CA PHE A 117 5.15 -15.92 16.76
C PHE A 117 5.64 -16.11 18.18
N ASP A 118 6.96 -16.14 18.37
CA ASP A 118 7.58 -16.08 19.69
C ASP A 118 7.54 -14.62 20.17
N LEU A 119 6.55 -14.26 20.99
CA LEU A 119 6.26 -12.88 21.39
C LEU A 119 6.87 -12.52 22.74
N ASP A 120 7.37 -11.29 22.83
CA ASP A 120 7.94 -10.70 24.04
C ASP A 120 7.52 -9.22 24.17
N PRO A 121 6.59 -8.87 25.08
CA PRO A 121 5.84 -9.79 25.95
C PRO A 121 4.84 -10.66 25.16
N PRO A 122 4.34 -11.77 25.74
CA PRO A 122 3.30 -12.58 25.12
C PRO A 122 2.04 -11.81 24.71
N SER A 123 1.72 -10.71 25.40
CA SER A 123 0.57 -9.84 25.13
C SER A 123 0.74 -8.94 23.90
N THR A 124 1.91 -8.91 23.25
CA THR A 124 2.24 -7.94 22.18
C THR A 124 1.12 -7.77 21.14
N LEU A 125 0.55 -8.89 20.66
CA LEU A 125 -0.50 -8.84 19.64
C LEU A 125 -1.87 -8.51 20.22
N ASP A 126 -2.15 -8.89 21.46
CA ASP A 126 -3.35 -8.48 22.19
C ASP A 126 -3.35 -6.97 22.43
N ASP A 127 -2.19 -6.41 22.76
CA ASP A 127 -1.99 -4.97 22.95
C ASP A 127 -2.18 -4.20 21.63
N VAL A 128 -1.69 -4.75 20.50
CA VAL A 128 -1.96 -4.20 19.16
C VAL A 128 -3.46 -4.25 18.85
N MET A 129 -4.13 -5.39 19.05
CA MET A 129 -5.57 -5.53 18.82
C MET A 129 -6.37 -4.55 19.69
N THR A 130 -5.99 -4.39 20.95
CA THR A 130 -6.63 -3.48 21.90
C THR A 130 -6.53 -2.05 21.41
N PHE A 131 -5.34 -1.63 20.98
CA PHE A 131 -5.13 -0.32 20.36
C PHE A 131 -5.99 -0.13 19.11
N LEU A 132 -6.01 -1.10 18.19
CA LEU A 132 -6.81 -1.01 16.96
C LEU A 132 -8.31 -0.84 17.27
N ARG A 133 -8.84 -1.63 18.21
CA ARG A 133 -10.25 -1.53 18.65
C ARG A 133 -10.55 -0.20 19.33
N GLU A 134 -9.63 0.32 20.12
CA GLU A 134 -9.77 1.61 20.77
C GLU A 134 -9.85 2.75 19.74
N VAL A 135 -8.95 2.76 18.75
CA VAL A 135 -8.98 3.72 17.65
C VAL A 135 -10.31 3.62 16.89
N ARG A 136 -10.73 2.40 16.53
CA ARG A 136 -12.00 2.20 15.81
C ARG A 136 -13.21 2.69 16.61
N LYS A 137 -13.24 2.40 17.91
CA LYS A 137 -14.32 2.84 18.81
C LYS A 137 -14.39 4.36 18.91
N ASN A 138 -13.24 5.02 19.02
CA ASN A 138 -13.15 6.47 19.14
C ASN A 138 -13.39 7.18 17.80
N SER A 139 -13.15 6.51 16.68
CA SER A 139 -13.28 7.07 15.33
C SER A 139 -13.75 5.98 14.36
N PRO A 140 -15.07 5.79 14.17
CA PRO A 140 -15.62 4.74 13.30
C PRO A 140 -15.33 4.89 11.80
N GLU A 141 -14.81 6.03 11.37
CA GLU A 141 -14.36 6.25 9.97
C GLU A 141 -12.82 6.25 9.87
N SER A 142 -12.13 5.83 10.95
CA SER A 142 -10.68 5.81 11.00
C SER A 142 -10.09 4.93 9.92
N LYS A 143 -8.98 5.42 9.36
CA LYS A 143 -8.17 4.69 8.37
C LYS A 143 -7.03 3.98 9.08
N ALA A 144 -6.68 2.81 8.58
CA ALA A 144 -5.55 2.06 9.08
C ALA A 144 -4.40 2.02 8.07
N LYS A 145 -3.18 1.89 8.59
CA LYS A 145 -1.97 1.76 7.80
C LYS A 145 -1.02 0.74 8.37
N ILE A 146 -0.51 -0.08 7.48
CA ILE A 146 0.57 -1.01 7.78
C ILE A 146 1.85 -0.43 7.19
N ASN A 147 2.85 -0.22 8.04
CA ASN A 147 4.17 0.24 7.63
C ASN A 147 5.19 -0.88 7.89
N ALA A 148 5.46 -1.66 6.85
CA ALA A 148 6.37 -2.78 6.90
C ALA A 148 7.66 -2.46 6.14
N TYR A 149 8.79 -2.51 6.83
CA TYR A 149 10.08 -2.27 6.22
C TYR A 149 10.43 -3.39 5.21
N ALA A 150 11.33 -3.11 4.26
CA ALA A 150 11.65 -3.98 3.12
C ALA A 150 12.04 -5.44 3.47
N ARG A 151 12.47 -5.67 4.72
CA ARG A 151 12.93 -6.97 5.24
C ARG A 151 11.91 -7.65 6.16
N THR A 152 10.73 -7.05 6.38
CA THR A 152 9.69 -7.61 7.24
C THR A 152 9.14 -8.88 6.59
N PRO A 153 9.16 -10.04 7.28
CA PRO A 153 8.56 -11.24 6.74
C PRO A 153 7.06 -11.06 6.48
N HIS A 154 6.57 -11.56 5.33
CA HIS A 154 5.20 -11.34 4.87
C HIS A 154 4.14 -11.88 5.84
N ALA A 155 4.45 -12.94 6.60
CA ALA A 155 3.52 -13.51 7.58
C ALA A 155 3.09 -12.48 8.65
N TYR A 156 4.01 -11.63 9.12
CA TYR A 156 3.68 -10.56 10.08
C TYR A 156 2.74 -9.52 9.46
N VAL A 157 2.96 -9.16 8.19
CA VAL A 157 2.10 -8.22 7.46
C VAL A 157 0.68 -8.75 7.34
N VAL A 158 0.54 -10.01 6.93
CA VAL A 158 -0.79 -10.66 6.82
C VAL A 158 -1.46 -10.75 8.17
N HIS A 159 -0.71 -11.05 9.23
CA HIS A 159 -1.27 -11.13 10.57
C HIS A 159 -1.83 -9.78 11.03
N VAL A 160 -1.07 -8.70 10.89
CA VAL A 160 -1.54 -7.34 11.21
C VAL A 160 -2.72 -6.92 10.33
N LEU A 161 -2.70 -7.27 9.05
CA LEU A 161 -3.83 -7.04 8.15
C LEU A 161 -5.11 -7.72 8.64
N ASN A 162 -5.02 -8.99 9.04
CA ASN A 162 -6.15 -9.72 9.60
C ASN A 162 -6.66 -9.08 10.90
N MET A 163 -5.76 -8.61 11.78
CA MET A 163 -6.17 -7.91 13.00
C MET A 163 -6.88 -6.59 12.70
N MET A 164 -6.44 -5.83 11.69
CA MET A 164 -7.13 -4.61 11.26
C MET A 164 -8.53 -4.91 10.69
N ILE A 165 -8.66 -5.98 9.91
CA ILE A 165 -9.96 -6.44 9.41
C ILE A 165 -10.88 -6.87 10.56
N GLU A 166 -10.35 -7.61 11.54
CA GLU A 166 -11.10 -8.03 12.72
C GLU A 166 -11.49 -6.84 13.62
N ALA A 167 -10.67 -5.81 13.67
CA ALA A 167 -11.00 -4.52 14.30
C ALA A 167 -11.90 -3.63 13.43
N GLU A 168 -12.51 -4.17 12.37
CA GLU A 168 -13.50 -3.53 11.50
C GLU A 168 -12.98 -2.35 10.67
N PHE A 169 -11.68 -2.26 10.42
CA PHE A 169 -11.15 -1.28 9.47
C PHE A 169 -11.47 -1.69 8.03
N THR A 170 -12.05 -0.75 7.27
CA THR A 170 -12.42 -0.95 5.87
C THR A 170 -11.47 -0.26 4.90
N ASP A 171 -10.88 0.87 5.31
CA ASP A 171 -9.85 1.61 4.55
C ASP A 171 -8.47 1.33 5.16
N ILE A 172 -7.77 0.35 4.56
CA ILE A 172 -6.46 -0.10 5.00
C ILE A 172 -5.44 0.19 3.90
N SER A 173 -4.42 0.98 4.24
CA SER A 173 -3.28 1.25 3.37
C SER A 173 -2.07 0.41 3.76
N TYR A 174 -1.22 0.12 2.78
CA TYR A 174 0.05 -0.56 3.01
C TYR A 174 1.20 0.29 2.48
N SER A 175 2.23 0.45 3.29
CA SER A 175 3.49 1.08 2.93
C SER A 175 4.64 0.14 3.23
N GLY A 176 5.47 -0.07 2.22
CA GLY A 176 6.56 -1.03 2.21
C GLY A 176 6.89 -1.38 0.77
N ILE A 177 8.18 -1.50 0.44
CA ILE A 177 8.56 -1.99 -0.88
C ILE A 177 8.75 -3.50 -0.75
N PRO A 178 7.91 -4.33 -1.38
CA PRO A 178 8.11 -5.76 -1.40
C PRO A 178 9.52 -6.09 -1.90
N THR A 179 10.22 -6.99 -1.21
CA THR A 179 11.63 -7.30 -1.53
C THR A 179 11.81 -7.78 -2.98
N TYR A 180 10.79 -8.42 -3.56
CA TYR A 180 10.80 -8.83 -4.97
C TYR A 180 10.76 -7.65 -5.95
N LEU A 181 10.13 -6.53 -5.58
CA LEU A 181 10.13 -5.30 -6.36
C LEU A 181 11.49 -4.60 -6.25
N ILE A 182 12.14 -4.61 -5.09
CA ILE A 182 13.51 -4.09 -4.94
C ILE A 182 14.48 -4.84 -5.86
N LYS A 183 14.39 -6.19 -5.90
CA LYS A 183 15.22 -7.01 -6.79
C LYS A 183 15.02 -6.73 -8.28
N ARG A 184 13.79 -6.36 -8.69
CA ARG A 184 13.48 -6.02 -10.10
C ARG A 184 13.83 -4.59 -10.48
N LEU A 185 13.86 -3.67 -9.51
CA LEU A 185 14.15 -2.25 -9.74
C LEU A 185 15.64 -1.92 -9.82
N ASN A 186 16.53 -2.93 -9.72
CA ASN A 186 17.98 -2.76 -9.77
C ASN A 186 18.50 -1.65 -8.82
N LEU A 187 17.74 -1.36 -7.76
CA LEU A 187 18.14 -0.44 -6.72
C LEU A 187 19.22 -1.15 -5.90
N PRO A 188 20.37 -0.49 -5.65
CA PRO A 188 21.43 -1.09 -4.87
C PRO A 188 20.86 -1.49 -3.51
N VAL A 189 20.81 -2.79 -3.25
CA VAL A 189 20.74 -3.30 -1.89
C VAL A 189 22.12 -2.98 -1.34
N ASP A 190 22.24 -1.98 -0.46
CA ASP A 190 23.51 -1.59 0.15
C ASP A 190 24.32 -2.84 0.52
N ASP A 191 25.40 -3.04 -0.22
CA ASP A 191 26.39 -4.08 -0.01
C ASP A 191 27.33 -3.58 1.10
N PRO A 192 27.28 -4.16 2.32
CA PRO A 192 28.10 -3.70 3.42
C PRO A 192 29.60 -4.01 3.24
N GLN A 193 30.04 -4.63 2.13
CA GLN A 193 31.45 -4.96 1.90
C GLN A 193 32.27 -3.89 1.14
N ARG A 194 31.80 -2.64 1.06
CA ARG A 194 32.58 -1.53 0.44
C ARG A 194 32.94 -0.39 1.39
N ILE A 195 33.50 -0.70 2.56
CA ILE A 195 34.44 0.22 3.23
C ILE A 195 35.62 -0.62 3.75
N LYS A 196 36.82 -0.26 3.27
CA LYS A 196 38.10 -0.80 3.74
C LYS A 196 38.34 -0.51 5.21
#